data_AF-A0A524QCH8-F1
#
_entry.id   AF-A0A524QCH8-F1
#
_cell.length_a   1.000
_cell.length_b   1.000
_cell.length_c   1.000
_cell.angle_alpha   90.00
_cell.angle_beta   90.00
_cell.angle_gamma   90.00
#
_symmetry.space_group_name_H-M   'P 1'
#
loop_
_entity.id
_entity.type
_entity.pdbx_description
1 polymer ?
#
loop_
_entity_poly.entity_id
_entity_poly.type
_entity_poly.pdbx_seq_one_letter_code
_entity_poly.pdbx_strand_id
1 'polypeptide(L)'
;MYDFIEKDLREAIEVLPAGYTKDWAGRINRYTAMAIKARVHMYQAEWDSVASLTDRIIASGRYGLLTDFREVFSIDGENSKESLFEIQSSTLGKTTGDQTFLEYAYVQGPRGNSPRNMQGWGFCTPSQNLIDFYTARGEVIRPATTLLYRGTKTPEGDSIKTICSNPVYNGKVYTPSVYNNWNYNG
;
A
#
# COMPACT_ATOMS: atom_id res chain seq x y z
N MET A 1 -15.80 -23.76 6.20
CA MET A 1 -14.58 -22.96 5.94
C MET A 1 -14.66 -21.64 6.67
N TYR A 2 -15.72 -20.84 6.49
CA TYR A 2 -15.92 -19.60 7.23
C TYR A 2 -15.91 -19.77 8.76
N ASP A 3 -16.61 -20.78 9.30
CA ASP A 3 -16.60 -21.07 10.75
C ASP A 3 -15.18 -21.22 11.33
N PHE A 4 -14.28 -21.84 10.56
CA PHE A 4 -12.88 -22.02 10.98
C PHE A 4 -12.15 -20.68 10.99
N ILE A 5 -12.29 -19.88 9.93
CA ILE A 5 -11.68 -18.55 9.82
C ILE A 5 -12.19 -17.62 10.92
N GLU A 6 -13.49 -17.61 11.18
CA GLU A 6 -14.10 -16.77 12.21
C GLU A 6 -13.71 -17.18 13.62
N LYS A 7 -13.59 -18.48 13.88
CA LYS A 7 -13.10 -19.00 15.16
C LYS A 7 -11.66 -18.57 15.39
N ASP A 8 -10.79 -18.75 14.39
CA ASP A 8 -9.37 -18.37 14.48
C ASP A 8 -9.21 -16.86 14.71
N LEU A 9 -9.97 -16.03 13.98
CA LEU A 9 -9.95 -14.59 14.17
C LEU A 9 -10.52 -14.16 15.53
N ARG A 10 -11.55 -14.83 16.04
CA ARG A 10 -12.08 -14.57 17.39
C ARG A 10 -10.99 -14.83 18.43
N GLU A 11 -10.34 -15.99 18.36
CA GLU A 11 -9.27 -16.38 19.29
C GLU A 11 -8.09 -15.43 19.19
N ALA A 12 -7.70 -15.02 17.98
CA ALA A 12 -6.67 -13.99 17.76
C ALA A 12 -7.05 -12.64 18.39
N ILE A 13 -8.30 -12.18 18.24
CA ILE A 13 -8.77 -10.91 18.84
C ILE A 13 -8.64 -10.92 20.37
N GLU A 14 -8.87 -12.08 21.01
CA GLU A 14 -8.78 -12.23 22.47
C GLU A 14 -7.35 -12.13 22.99
N VAL A 15 -6.37 -12.67 22.25
CA VAL A 15 -4.98 -12.78 22.73
C VAL A 15 -4.04 -11.68 22.21
N LEU A 16 -4.38 -11.02 21.09
CA LEU A 16 -3.50 -10.01 20.52
C LEU A 16 -3.55 -8.69 21.31
N PRO A 17 -2.40 -8.00 21.45
CA PRO A 17 -2.35 -6.69 22.09
C PRO A 17 -3.05 -5.62 21.25
N ALA A 18 -3.35 -4.47 21.87
CA ALA A 18 -3.93 -3.30 21.19
C ALA A 18 -2.95 -2.62 20.22
N GLY A 19 -1.65 -2.86 20.38
CA GLY A 19 -0.59 -2.35 19.53
C GLY A 19 0.78 -2.79 20.06
N TYR A 20 1.82 -2.37 19.37
CA TYR A 20 3.19 -2.74 19.65
C TYR A 20 4.09 -1.50 19.74
N THR A 21 5.28 -1.66 20.30
CA THR A 21 6.34 -0.63 20.24
C THR A 21 6.92 -0.54 18.82
N LYS A 22 7.72 0.50 18.56
CA LYS A 22 8.32 0.76 17.24
C LYS A 22 9.15 -0.41 16.71
N ASP A 23 9.85 -1.13 17.58
CA ASP A 23 10.67 -2.30 17.20
C ASP A 23 9.86 -3.48 16.64
N TRP A 24 8.55 -3.44 16.86
CA TRP A 24 7.59 -4.47 16.47
C TRP A 24 6.48 -3.90 15.57
N ALA A 25 6.72 -2.74 14.94
CA ALA A 25 5.82 -2.16 13.95
C ALA A 25 5.50 -3.15 12.82
N GLY A 26 4.30 -3.06 12.26
CA GLY A 26 3.79 -3.98 11.23
C GLY A 26 3.26 -5.32 11.75
N ARG A 27 3.48 -5.68 13.02
CA ARG A 27 2.84 -6.86 13.61
C ARG A 27 1.32 -6.70 13.69
N ILE A 28 0.60 -7.76 13.36
CA ILE A 28 -0.86 -7.84 13.47
C ILE A 28 -1.27 -7.64 14.93
N ASN A 29 -2.11 -6.64 15.20
CA ASN A 29 -2.69 -6.38 16.51
C ASN A 29 -4.18 -6.77 16.53
N ARG A 30 -4.85 -6.63 17.67
CA ARG A 30 -6.27 -7.04 17.80
C ARG A 30 -7.21 -6.31 16.82
N TYR A 31 -6.94 -5.05 16.49
CA TYR A 31 -7.78 -4.26 15.59
C TYR A 31 -7.58 -4.66 14.14
N THR A 32 -6.35 -5.04 13.76
CA THR A 32 -6.08 -5.70 12.48
C THR A 32 -6.88 -7.00 12.36
N ALA A 33 -6.89 -7.84 13.41
CA ALA A 33 -7.68 -9.07 13.43
C ALA A 33 -9.20 -8.79 13.35
N MET A 34 -9.69 -7.76 14.05
CA MET A 34 -11.08 -7.29 13.92
C MET A 34 -11.41 -6.84 12.49
N ALA A 35 -10.51 -6.12 11.82
CA ALA A 35 -10.72 -5.65 10.45
C ALA A 35 -10.79 -6.82 9.45
N ILE A 36 -9.90 -7.81 9.60
CA ILE A 36 -9.94 -9.03 8.78
C ILE A 36 -11.25 -9.79 9.04
N LYS A 37 -11.69 -9.92 10.29
CA LYS A 37 -12.97 -10.55 10.64
C LYS A 37 -14.18 -9.80 10.08
N ALA A 38 -14.16 -8.46 10.12
CA ALA A 38 -15.20 -7.64 9.50
C ALA A 38 -15.27 -7.90 7.99
N ARG A 39 -14.12 -8.02 7.31
CA ARG A 39 -14.08 -8.38 5.88
C ARG A 39 -14.63 -9.79 5.62
N VAL A 40 -14.42 -10.75 6.52
CA VAL A 40 -15.02 -12.09 6.43
C VAL A 40 -16.55 -12.01 6.52
N HIS A 41 -17.08 -11.31 7.53
CA HIS A 41 -18.54 -11.08 7.66
C HIS A 41 -19.11 -10.32 6.45
N MET A 42 -18.35 -9.40 5.85
CA MET A 42 -18.74 -8.69 4.63
C MET A 42 -18.93 -9.65 3.45
N TYR A 43 -18.05 -10.65 3.28
CA TYR A 43 -18.23 -11.68 2.25
C TYR A 43 -19.45 -12.58 2.47
N GLN A 44 -19.94 -12.66 3.71
CA GLN A 44 -21.14 -13.40 4.08
C GLN A 44 -22.40 -12.51 4.14
N ALA A 45 -22.29 -11.22 3.82
CA ALA A 45 -23.35 -10.22 3.91
C ALA A 45 -23.93 -10.05 5.34
N GLU A 46 -23.11 -10.25 6.37
CA GLU A 46 -23.50 -10.13 7.78
C GLU A 46 -23.21 -8.72 8.29
N TRP A 47 -24.01 -7.76 7.82
CA TRP A 47 -23.74 -6.32 7.98
C TRP A 47 -23.69 -5.83 9.42
N ASP A 48 -24.50 -6.40 10.32
CA ASP A 48 -24.50 -6.04 11.74
C ASP A 48 -23.16 -6.40 12.41
N SER A 49 -22.60 -7.57 12.07
CA SER A 49 -21.28 -8.00 12.54
C SER A 49 -20.16 -7.13 11.97
N VAL A 50 -20.28 -6.72 10.69
CA VAL A 50 -19.35 -5.76 10.07
C VAL A 50 -19.35 -4.45 10.84
N ALA A 51 -20.53 -3.83 11.01
CA ALA A 51 -20.68 -2.56 11.68
C ALA A 51 -20.13 -2.61 13.12
N SER A 52 -20.52 -3.64 13.89
CA SER A 52 -20.06 -3.82 15.27
C SER A 52 -18.53 -3.91 15.38
N LEU A 53 -17.87 -4.65 14.49
CA LEU A 53 -16.40 -4.76 14.50
C LEU A 53 -15.72 -3.46 14.07
N THR A 54 -16.22 -2.79 13.03
CA THR A 54 -15.63 -1.55 12.54
C THR A 54 -15.83 -0.38 13.50
N ASP A 55 -16.98 -0.30 14.17
CA ASP A 55 -17.26 0.73 15.17
C ASP A 55 -16.31 0.62 16.36
N ARG A 56 -15.97 -0.60 16.77
CA ARG A 56 -14.96 -0.83 17.83
C ARG A 56 -13.56 -0.38 17.41
N ILE A 57 -13.21 -0.54 16.14
CA ILE A 57 -11.93 -0.05 15.60
C ILE A 57 -11.93 1.49 15.62
N ILE A 58 -12.99 2.13 15.14
CA ILE A 58 -13.14 3.59 15.12
C ILE A 58 -13.10 4.16 16.55
N ALA A 59 -13.90 3.58 17.45
CA ALA A 59 -14.00 4.00 18.85
C ALA A 59 -12.70 3.83 19.63
N SER A 60 -11.74 3.03 19.14
CA SER A 60 -10.42 2.89 19.76
C SER A 60 -9.61 4.19 19.73
N GLY A 61 -9.90 5.11 18.80
CA GLY A 61 -9.15 6.35 18.58
C GLY A 61 -7.71 6.16 18.10
N ARG A 62 -7.29 4.91 17.80
CA ARG A 62 -5.91 4.59 17.40
C ARG A 62 -5.64 4.82 15.93
N TYR A 63 -6.69 4.77 15.11
CA TYR A 63 -6.61 4.86 13.67
C TYR A 63 -7.24 6.16 13.19
N GLY A 64 -6.74 6.66 12.06
CA GLY A 64 -7.31 7.84 11.42
C GLY A 64 -6.66 8.06 10.06
N LEU A 65 -7.36 8.82 9.22
CA LEU A 65 -6.87 9.14 7.89
C LEU A 65 -5.67 10.10 7.97
N LEU A 66 -4.70 9.87 7.10
CA LEU A 66 -3.64 10.82 6.81
C LEU A 66 -4.23 12.02 6.06
N THR A 67 -3.62 13.19 6.26
CA THR A 67 -4.04 14.41 5.58
C THR A 67 -3.67 14.40 4.12
N ASP A 68 -2.52 13.81 3.79
CA ASP A 68 -2.08 13.60 2.43
C ASP A 68 -2.24 12.12 2.04
N PHE A 69 -3.01 11.89 0.98
CA PHE A 69 -3.23 10.56 0.41
C PHE A 69 -1.93 9.93 -0.11
N ARG A 70 -0.97 10.75 -0.55
CA ARG A 70 0.31 10.27 -1.08
C ARG A 70 1.15 9.56 -0.02
N GLU A 71 1.05 10.00 1.24
CA GLU A 71 1.80 9.44 2.36
C GLU A 71 1.47 7.96 2.60
N VAL A 72 0.22 7.52 2.36
CA VAL A 72 -0.17 6.10 2.48
C VAL A 72 0.70 5.16 1.63
N PHE A 73 1.27 5.68 0.54
CA PHE A 73 2.09 4.93 -0.41
C PHE A 73 3.55 5.42 -0.44
N SER A 74 4.01 6.15 0.59
CA SER A 74 5.40 6.58 0.73
C SER A 74 6.08 5.78 1.84
N ILE A 75 7.41 5.80 1.85
CA ILE A 75 8.21 5.17 2.90
C ILE A 75 7.96 5.84 4.26
N ASP A 76 7.74 7.17 4.25
CA ASP A 76 7.48 7.92 5.48
C ASP A 76 6.12 7.59 6.11
N GLY A 77 5.17 7.05 5.33
CA GLY A 77 3.84 6.65 5.80
C GLY A 77 3.70 5.17 6.16
N GLU A 78 4.79 4.39 6.11
CA GLU A 78 4.77 2.99 6.55
C GLU A 78 4.30 2.85 8.00
N ASN A 79 3.40 1.89 8.25
CA ASN A 79 2.84 1.62 9.57
C ASN A 79 2.19 2.86 10.24
N SER A 80 1.70 3.80 9.44
CA SER A 80 1.04 5.02 9.92
C SER A 80 -0.30 4.76 10.59
N LYS A 81 -0.92 5.81 11.14
CA LYS A 81 -2.25 5.77 11.77
C LYS A 81 -3.38 5.35 10.80
N GLU A 82 -3.19 5.38 9.49
CA GLU A 82 -4.18 4.87 8.52
C GLU A 82 -4.00 3.38 8.23
N SER A 83 -2.86 2.80 8.64
CA SER A 83 -2.48 1.43 8.34
C SER A 83 -2.98 0.44 9.38
N LEU A 84 -3.90 -0.44 8.95
CA LEU A 84 -4.31 -1.61 9.73
C LEU A 84 -3.37 -2.80 9.49
N PHE A 85 -2.85 -2.96 8.28
CA PHE A 85 -2.00 -4.07 7.88
C PHE A 85 -1.20 -3.73 6.63
N GLU A 86 0.09 -4.02 6.66
CA GLU A 86 1.02 -3.90 5.55
C GLU A 86 1.91 -5.14 5.48
N ILE A 87 2.22 -5.59 4.26
CA ILE A 87 3.26 -6.60 4.05
C ILE A 87 4.60 -5.90 4.21
N GLN A 88 5.36 -6.29 5.23
CA GLN A 88 6.64 -5.65 5.56
C GLN A 88 7.71 -6.08 4.55
N SER A 89 8.01 -5.22 3.58
CA SER A 89 9.12 -5.39 2.65
C SER A 89 10.44 -4.94 3.31
N SER A 90 10.94 -5.74 4.25
CA SER A 90 12.22 -5.51 4.94
C SER A 90 13.25 -6.57 4.56
N THR A 91 14.52 -6.36 4.93
CA THR A 91 15.64 -7.27 4.65
C THR A 91 15.61 -8.58 5.45
N LEU A 92 14.58 -9.41 5.27
CA LEU A 92 14.52 -10.79 5.81
C LEU A 92 14.89 -10.88 7.30
N GLY A 93 14.18 -10.15 8.17
CA GLY A 93 14.30 -10.30 9.62
C GLY A 93 15.30 -9.36 10.31
N LYS A 94 15.78 -8.32 9.64
CA LYS A 94 16.44 -7.17 10.27
C LYS A 94 15.60 -5.90 10.03
N THR A 95 15.51 -5.05 11.06
CA THR A 95 14.86 -3.73 11.00
C THR A 95 15.55 -2.76 10.03
N THR A 96 16.80 -3.03 9.63
CA THR A 96 17.56 -2.29 8.62
C THR A 96 18.51 -3.22 7.86
N GLY A 97 18.58 -3.04 6.53
CA GLY A 97 19.58 -3.64 5.65
C GLY A 97 19.47 -3.07 4.22
N ASP A 98 20.52 -3.24 3.43
CA ASP A 98 20.73 -2.45 2.20
C ASP A 98 19.95 -2.94 0.97
N GLN A 99 19.12 -3.99 1.10
CA GLN A 99 18.44 -4.62 -0.04
C GLN A 99 16.91 -4.45 0.05
N THR A 100 16.43 -3.40 -0.61
CA THR A 100 15.01 -3.05 -0.78
C THR A 100 14.44 -3.63 -2.08
N PHE A 101 14.76 -4.90 -2.41
CA PHE A 101 14.18 -5.49 -3.63
C PHE A 101 12.71 -5.86 -3.41
N LEU A 102 11.83 -5.00 -3.91
CA LEU A 102 10.40 -5.30 -4.04
C LEU A 102 10.08 -5.63 -5.51
N GLU A 103 10.10 -6.91 -5.86
CA GLU A 103 9.77 -7.39 -7.22
C GLU A 103 8.41 -6.86 -7.68
N TYR A 104 7.45 -6.79 -6.77
CA TYR A 104 6.12 -6.26 -7.04
C TYR A 104 6.14 -4.83 -7.59
N ALA A 105 7.03 -3.98 -7.08
CA ALA A 105 7.24 -2.62 -7.59
C ALA A 105 7.97 -2.64 -8.93
N TYR A 106 9.03 -3.45 -9.05
CA TYR A 106 9.83 -3.54 -10.27
C TYR A 106 9.02 -4.02 -11.49
N VAL A 107 8.18 -5.04 -11.33
CA VAL A 107 7.32 -5.55 -12.41
C VAL A 107 6.43 -4.44 -13.01
N GLN A 108 6.03 -3.46 -12.21
CA GLN A 108 5.14 -2.37 -12.59
C GLN A 108 5.87 -1.06 -12.96
N GLY A 109 7.17 -0.98 -12.67
CA GLY A 109 7.98 0.22 -12.87
C GLY A 109 8.12 0.64 -14.34
N PRO A 110 8.50 1.90 -14.60
CA PRO A 110 8.54 2.47 -15.94
C PRO A 110 9.61 1.80 -16.83
N ARG A 111 9.14 1.11 -17.88
CA ARG A 111 10.01 0.38 -18.82
C ARG A 111 10.91 1.32 -19.60
N GLY A 112 12.23 1.10 -19.53
CA GLY A 112 13.23 1.91 -20.25
C GLY A 112 13.55 3.25 -19.60
N ASN A 113 13.16 3.46 -18.34
CA ASN A 113 13.44 4.70 -17.60
C ASN A 113 14.92 4.89 -17.23
N SER A 114 15.29 6.08 -16.76
CA SER A 114 16.59 6.33 -16.13
C SER A 114 16.43 7.26 -14.92
N PRO A 115 17.19 7.05 -13.82
CA PRO A 115 18.25 6.05 -13.58
C PRO A 115 17.77 4.59 -13.56
N ARG A 116 18.71 3.61 -13.64
CA ARG A 116 18.37 2.19 -13.86
C ARG A 116 17.56 1.56 -12.72
N ASN A 117 17.78 2.02 -11.49
CA ASN A 117 17.00 1.65 -10.31
C ASN A 117 15.55 2.15 -10.35
N MET A 118 15.16 2.98 -11.32
CA MET A 118 13.76 3.35 -11.53
C MET A 118 13.07 2.55 -12.62
N GLN A 119 13.76 1.62 -13.27
CA GLN A 119 13.19 0.86 -14.36
C GLN A 119 12.28 -0.24 -13.86
N GLY A 120 11.42 -0.73 -14.75
CA GLY A 120 10.62 -1.91 -14.52
C GLY A 120 10.22 -2.59 -15.82
N TRP A 121 9.29 -3.54 -15.73
CA TRP A 121 8.72 -4.21 -16.89
C TRP A 121 7.46 -3.53 -17.44
N GLY A 122 6.91 -2.56 -16.72
CA GLY A 122 5.76 -1.78 -17.16
C GLY A 122 4.45 -2.55 -17.17
N PHE A 123 4.29 -3.55 -16.30
CA PHE A 123 3.05 -4.31 -16.19
C PHE A 123 2.03 -3.59 -15.29
N CYS A 124 0.78 -4.08 -15.29
CA CYS A 124 -0.31 -3.58 -14.45
C CYS A 124 -0.54 -2.05 -14.54
N THR A 125 -0.39 -1.47 -15.72
CA THR A 125 -0.63 -0.03 -15.93
C THR A 125 -2.09 0.32 -15.69
N PRO A 126 -2.39 1.52 -15.14
CA PRO A 126 -3.76 2.01 -15.02
C PRO A 126 -4.54 1.93 -16.33
N SER A 127 -5.79 1.45 -16.26
CA SER A 127 -6.67 1.36 -17.43
C SER A 127 -7.28 2.72 -17.77
N GLN A 128 -7.69 2.91 -19.02
CA GLN A 128 -8.36 4.13 -19.46
C GLN A 128 -9.65 4.39 -18.65
N ASN A 129 -10.43 3.34 -18.35
CA ASN A 129 -11.63 3.44 -17.54
C ASN A 129 -11.37 4.06 -16.15
N LEU A 130 -10.22 3.76 -15.51
CA LEU A 130 -9.85 4.35 -14.23
C LEU A 130 -9.49 5.83 -14.37
N ILE A 131 -8.80 6.20 -15.45
CA ILE A 131 -8.44 7.59 -15.76
C ILE A 131 -9.70 8.42 -16.01
N ASP A 132 -10.61 7.88 -16.83
CA ASP A 132 -11.88 8.51 -17.16
C ASP A 132 -12.77 8.65 -15.93
N PHE A 133 -12.78 7.66 -15.04
CA PHE A 133 -13.50 7.71 -13.77
C PHE A 133 -13.04 8.90 -12.90
N TYR A 134 -11.73 9.10 -12.74
CA TYR A 134 -11.21 10.24 -11.98
C TYR A 134 -11.52 11.57 -12.68
N THR A 135 -11.34 11.62 -13.99
CA THR A 135 -11.54 12.83 -14.80
C THR A 135 -13.00 13.28 -14.77
N ALA A 136 -13.95 12.36 -14.98
CA ALA A 136 -15.38 12.64 -14.98
C ALA A 136 -15.89 13.16 -13.63
N ARG A 137 -15.18 12.85 -12.54
CA ARG A 137 -15.48 13.32 -11.18
C ARG A 137 -14.78 14.63 -10.82
N GLY A 138 -13.93 15.17 -11.70
CA GLY A 138 -13.07 16.31 -11.40
C GLY A 138 -12.10 16.03 -10.23
N GLU A 139 -11.74 14.77 -10.01
CA GLU A 139 -10.90 14.38 -8.89
C GLU A 139 -9.43 14.71 -9.17
N VAL A 140 -8.72 15.29 -8.19
CA VAL A 140 -7.31 15.68 -8.35
C VAL A 140 -6.37 14.98 -7.37
N ILE A 141 -6.86 14.57 -6.20
CA ILE A 141 -6.02 14.04 -5.11
C ILE A 141 -5.53 12.62 -5.41
N ARG A 142 -6.43 11.64 -5.54
CA ARG A 142 -6.05 10.24 -5.80
C ARG A 142 -5.38 10.03 -7.16
N PRO A 143 -5.78 10.66 -8.29
CA PRO A 143 -5.08 10.47 -9.54
C PRO A 143 -3.63 10.97 -9.49
N ALA A 144 -3.32 12.04 -8.74
CA ALA A 144 -1.94 12.52 -8.59
C ALA A 144 -1.00 11.49 -7.95
N THR A 145 -1.51 10.61 -7.09
CA THR A 145 -0.74 9.48 -6.51
C THR A 145 -0.86 8.20 -7.34
N THR A 146 -2.01 7.96 -7.98
CA THR A 146 -2.30 6.70 -8.66
C THR A 146 -1.69 6.63 -10.06
N LEU A 147 -1.67 7.76 -10.78
CA LEU A 147 -1.34 7.83 -12.21
C LEU A 147 0.04 8.44 -12.41
N LEU A 148 1.03 7.59 -12.66
CA LEU A 148 2.40 8.02 -12.90
C LEU A 148 2.65 8.18 -14.40
N TYR A 149 2.37 9.37 -14.93
CA TYR A 149 2.52 9.66 -16.36
C TYR A 149 3.99 9.79 -16.78
N ARG A 150 4.33 9.24 -17.94
CA ARG A 150 5.61 9.54 -18.58
C ARG A 150 5.71 11.02 -18.94
N GLY A 151 6.94 11.54 -18.95
CA GLY A 151 7.24 12.95 -19.18
C GLY A 151 7.05 13.84 -17.95
N THR A 152 6.69 13.28 -16.78
CA THR A 152 6.49 14.05 -15.55
C THR A 152 7.63 13.86 -14.55
N LYS A 153 7.63 14.69 -13.50
CA LYS A 153 8.48 14.51 -12.32
C LYS A 153 7.61 14.11 -11.13
N THR A 154 8.09 13.18 -10.33
CA THR A 154 7.47 12.79 -9.06
C THR A 154 7.73 13.87 -7.99
N PRO A 155 6.94 13.89 -6.90
CA PRO A 155 7.21 14.78 -5.76
C PRO A 155 8.62 14.63 -5.17
N GLU A 156 9.20 13.44 -5.26
CA GLU A 156 10.57 13.12 -4.82
C GLU A 156 11.64 13.59 -5.81
N GLY A 157 11.24 14.21 -6.93
CA GLY A 157 12.13 14.82 -7.92
C GLY A 157 12.55 13.89 -9.06
N ASP A 158 12.10 12.65 -9.06
CA ASP A 158 12.47 11.68 -10.07
C ASP A 158 11.73 11.90 -11.38
N SER A 159 12.43 11.70 -12.50
CA SER A 159 11.86 11.86 -13.83
C SER A 159 11.35 10.54 -14.39
N ILE A 160 10.10 10.54 -14.85
CA ILE A 160 9.57 9.46 -15.68
C ILE A 160 9.80 9.87 -17.13
N LYS A 161 10.77 9.25 -17.80
CA LYS A 161 11.23 9.73 -19.12
C LYS A 161 10.17 9.52 -20.19
N THR A 162 10.12 10.42 -21.17
CA THR A 162 9.21 10.30 -22.33
C THR A 162 9.48 9.07 -23.20
N ILE A 163 10.71 8.52 -23.13
CA ILE A 163 11.09 7.27 -23.81
C ILE A 163 10.41 6.03 -23.22
N CYS A 164 9.83 6.14 -22.01
CA CYS A 164 9.12 5.03 -21.39
C CYS A 164 7.96 4.56 -22.27
N SER A 165 7.84 3.24 -22.42
CA SER A 165 6.96 2.61 -23.42
C SER A 165 5.48 2.96 -23.22
N ASN A 166 5.01 2.94 -21.97
CA ASN A 166 3.62 3.15 -21.63
C ASN A 166 3.39 4.63 -21.29
N PRO A 167 2.22 5.19 -21.62
CA PRO A 167 1.90 6.58 -21.31
C PRO A 167 1.76 6.84 -19.81
N VAL A 168 1.39 5.81 -19.03
CA VAL A 168 1.13 5.88 -17.59
C VAL A 168 1.51 4.57 -16.91
N TYR A 169 1.96 4.69 -15.65
CA TYR A 169 2.35 3.59 -14.77
C TYR A 169 1.61 3.69 -13.43
N ASN A 170 1.66 2.64 -12.61
CA ASN A 170 1.05 2.63 -11.29
C ASN A 170 1.92 3.44 -10.31
N GLY A 171 1.43 4.61 -9.89
CA GLY A 171 2.16 5.49 -8.96
C GLY A 171 2.15 5.03 -7.50
N LYS A 172 1.26 4.10 -7.12
CA LYS A 172 1.16 3.60 -5.73
C LYS A 172 2.23 2.58 -5.35
N VAL A 173 2.92 2.03 -6.33
CA VAL A 173 4.00 1.04 -6.15
C VAL A 173 5.35 1.62 -6.55
N TYR A 174 5.39 2.92 -6.85
CA TYR A 174 6.61 3.61 -7.22
C TYR A 174 7.55 3.71 -6.01
N THR A 175 8.78 3.27 -6.21
CA THR A 175 9.86 3.38 -5.23
C THR A 175 10.81 4.49 -5.68
N PRO A 176 10.98 5.57 -4.90
CA PRO A 176 11.87 6.66 -5.27
C PRO A 176 13.32 6.19 -5.45
N SER A 177 14.03 6.78 -6.39
CA SER A 177 15.40 6.40 -6.74
C SER A 177 16.38 6.54 -5.58
N VAL A 178 16.12 7.48 -4.67
CA VAL A 178 16.93 7.74 -3.48
C VAL A 178 16.86 6.60 -2.45
N TYR A 179 15.79 5.81 -2.48
CA TYR A 179 15.58 4.66 -1.58
C TYR A 179 15.75 3.31 -2.29
N ASN A 180 15.73 3.31 -3.62
CA ASN A 180 15.91 2.10 -4.40
C ASN A 180 17.40 1.86 -4.73
N ASN A 181 18.05 1.04 -3.91
CA ASN A 181 19.46 0.67 -4.11
C ASN A 181 19.64 -0.53 -5.07
N TRP A 182 18.56 -1.00 -5.69
CA TRP A 182 18.57 -2.21 -6.51
C TRP A 182 18.41 -1.92 -8.01
N ASN A 183 19.13 -2.68 -8.85
CA ASN A 183 19.05 -2.61 -10.31
C ASN A 183 19.20 -4.01 -10.92
N TYR A 184 18.16 -4.50 -11.61
CA TYR A 184 18.17 -5.81 -12.30
C TYR A 184 18.92 -5.82 -13.63
N ASN A 185 19.20 -4.65 -14.20
CA ASN A 185 19.86 -4.55 -15.49
C ASN A 185 21.35 -4.31 -15.23
N GLY A 186 22.08 -5.43 -15.12
CA GLY A 186 23.50 -5.58 -14.77
C GLY A 186 24.42 -4.43 -15.12
#